data_AF-A0A5C4REE4-F1
#
_entry.id   AF-A0A5C4REE4-F1
#
_cell.length_a   1.000
_cell.length_b   1.000
_cell.length_c   1.000
_cell.angle_alpha   90.00
_cell.angle_beta   90.00
_cell.angle_gamma   90.00
#
_symmetry.space_group_name_H-M   'P 1'
#
loop_
_entity.id
_entity.type
_entity.pdbx_description
1 polymer ?
#
loop_
_entity_poly.entity_id
_entity_poly.type
_entity_poly.pdbx_seq_one_letter_code
_entity_poly.pdbx_strand_id
1 'polypeptide(L)'
;MIDWKKFTSALGTTELSKEFNELCLAIGEQPKISQDPSEYNDTVGQTTYYSFVHSRIETGFRQGVLNHIHFYFSGNEGYACFTGFLLSNISEGWDAESVIQVLGEPLMKGGGKMDMLLGYINNWIKYEYQKYALHLQFNQDGLLCGGSLMLP
;
A
#
# COMPACT_ATOMS: atom_id res chain seq x y z
N MET A 1 -1.34 -1.74 17.45
CA MET A 1 -0.77 -0.97 16.33
C MET A 1 0.37 -1.78 15.73
N ILE A 2 0.38 -2.00 14.42
CA ILE A 2 1.39 -2.82 13.74
C ILE A 2 2.64 -1.95 13.57
N ASP A 3 3.80 -2.44 14.01
CA ASP A 3 5.08 -1.75 13.81
C ASP A 3 5.40 -1.67 12.30
N TRP A 4 5.73 -0.47 11.81
CA TRP A 4 6.15 -0.22 10.43
C TRP A 4 7.23 -1.20 9.95
N LYS A 5 8.16 -1.58 10.84
CA LYS A 5 9.24 -2.53 10.52
C LYS A 5 8.70 -3.86 10.04
N LYS A 6 7.56 -4.34 10.57
CA LYS A 6 6.96 -5.61 10.15
C LYS A 6 6.58 -5.61 8.67
N PHE A 7 6.06 -4.49 8.16
CA PHE A 7 5.77 -4.36 6.73
C PHE A 7 7.06 -4.36 5.91
N THR A 8 8.04 -3.53 6.28
CA THR A 8 9.29 -3.41 5.52
C THR A 8 10.18 -4.65 5.58
N SER A 9 10.10 -5.44 6.65
CA SER A 9 10.85 -6.70 6.81
C SER A 9 10.23 -7.85 6.02
N ALA A 10 8.91 -7.86 5.84
CA ALA A 10 8.24 -8.86 5.02
C ALA A 10 8.36 -8.58 3.52
N LEU A 11 8.57 -7.33 3.12
CA LEU A 11 8.72 -6.98 1.70
C LEU A 11 9.93 -7.72 1.09
N GLY A 12 9.71 -8.38 -0.06
CA GLY A 12 10.73 -9.19 -0.73
C GLY A 12 10.93 -10.59 -0.18
N THR A 13 10.22 -11.00 0.87
CA THR A 13 10.27 -12.37 1.39
C THR A 13 9.21 -13.25 0.76
N THR A 14 9.31 -14.57 0.94
CA THR A 14 8.34 -15.55 0.39
C THR A 14 7.13 -15.71 1.31
N GLU A 15 6.06 -16.31 0.79
CA GLU A 15 4.83 -16.63 1.54
C GLU A 15 5.08 -17.52 2.77
N LEU A 16 6.15 -18.33 2.75
CA LEU A 16 6.52 -19.23 3.84
C LEU A 16 7.52 -18.61 4.82
N SER A 17 7.95 -17.36 4.58
CA SER A 17 8.94 -16.69 5.41
C SER A 17 8.43 -16.42 6.83
N LYS A 18 9.36 -16.36 7.78
CA LYS A 18 9.03 -16.01 9.17
C LYS A 18 8.49 -14.58 9.24
N GLU A 19 9.06 -13.68 8.46
CA GLU A 19 8.72 -12.26 8.39
C GLU A 19 7.27 -12.05 7.94
N PHE A 20 6.82 -12.76 6.89
CA PHE A 20 5.44 -12.67 6.44
C PHE A 20 4.47 -13.28 7.46
N ASN A 21 4.82 -14.41 8.06
CA ASN A 21 4.01 -15.01 9.14
C ASN A 21 3.88 -14.06 10.34
N GLU A 22 4.96 -13.40 10.75
CA GLU A 22 4.96 -12.40 11.82
C GLU A 22 4.18 -11.13 11.48
N LEU A 23 4.08 -10.77 10.20
CA LEU A 23 3.23 -9.71 9.70
C LEU A 23 1.76 -10.12 9.80
N CYS A 24 1.38 -11.29 9.28
CA CYS A 24 0.03 -11.84 9.37
C CYS A 24 -0.46 -11.92 10.83
N LEU A 25 0.39 -12.41 11.75
CA LEU A 25 0.08 -12.45 13.18
C LEU A 25 -0.14 -11.06 13.78
N ALA A 26 0.61 -10.06 13.33
CA ALA A 26 0.45 -8.69 13.82
C ALA A 26 -0.79 -8.00 13.25
N ILE A 27 -1.18 -8.33 12.01
CA ILE A 27 -2.45 -7.91 11.44
C ILE A 27 -3.61 -8.55 12.22
N GLY A 28 -3.47 -9.82 12.61
CA GLY A 28 -4.45 -10.51 13.45
C GLY A 28 -5.76 -10.82 12.73
N GLU A 29 -5.74 -10.81 11.40
CA GLU A 29 -6.88 -11.12 10.52
C GLU A 29 -6.50 -12.27 9.58
N GLN A 30 -7.47 -13.14 9.28
CA GLN A 30 -7.32 -14.15 8.24
C GLN A 30 -7.58 -13.51 6.86
N PRO A 31 -6.60 -13.56 5.94
CA PRO A 31 -6.77 -12.94 4.64
C PRO A 31 -7.67 -13.76 3.72
N LYS A 32 -8.42 -13.07 2.87
CA LYS A 32 -9.03 -13.68 1.68
C LYS A 32 -7.96 -13.79 0.60
N ILE A 33 -7.74 -15.00 0.09
CA ILE A 33 -6.75 -15.25 -0.95
C ILE A 33 -7.41 -15.25 -2.32
N SER A 34 -6.80 -14.56 -3.28
CA SER A 34 -7.17 -14.57 -4.71
C SER A 34 -5.92 -14.55 -5.58
N GLN A 35 -6.08 -14.76 -6.89
CA GLN A 35 -4.96 -14.73 -7.83
C GLN A 35 -5.44 -14.10 -9.15
N ASP A 36 -4.54 -13.41 -9.85
CA ASP A 36 -4.81 -12.94 -11.20
C ASP A 36 -5.25 -14.11 -12.11
N PRO A 37 -6.26 -13.89 -12.98
CA PRO A 37 -6.68 -14.91 -13.94
C PRO A 37 -5.52 -15.38 -14.81
N SER A 38 -5.38 -16.69 -14.98
CA SER A 38 -4.35 -17.30 -15.83
C SER A 38 -4.50 -16.96 -17.31
N GLU A 39 -5.67 -16.44 -17.71
CA GLU A 39 -6.02 -16.11 -19.10
C GLU A 39 -5.18 -14.97 -19.69
N TYR A 40 -4.51 -14.16 -18.87
CA TYR A 40 -3.68 -13.05 -19.32
C TYR A 40 -2.31 -13.48 -19.86
N ASN A 41 -1.91 -14.76 -19.73
CA ASN A 41 -0.61 -15.31 -20.16
C ASN A 41 0.65 -14.56 -19.66
N ASP A 42 0.49 -13.59 -18.76
CA ASP A 42 1.58 -12.87 -18.13
C ASP A 42 2.03 -13.59 -16.86
N THR A 43 2.82 -14.65 -17.06
CA THR A 43 3.41 -15.43 -15.95
C THR A 43 4.33 -14.59 -15.05
N VAL A 44 4.81 -13.44 -15.53
CA VAL A 44 5.65 -12.50 -14.77
C VAL A 44 4.79 -11.58 -13.90
N GLY A 45 3.68 -11.09 -14.45
CA GLY A 45 2.73 -10.21 -13.77
C GLY A 45 1.77 -10.92 -12.82
N GLN A 46 1.60 -12.24 -12.96
CA GLN A 46 0.66 -13.01 -12.13
C GLN A 46 0.95 -12.81 -10.65
N THR A 47 -0.08 -12.33 -9.95
CA THR A 47 0.00 -11.97 -8.53
C THR A 47 -1.00 -12.80 -7.73
N THR A 48 -0.56 -13.34 -6.59
CA THR A 48 -1.43 -13.91 -5.55
C THR A 48 -1.66 -12.83 -4.50
N TYR A 49 -2.92 -12.49 -4.25
CA TYR A 49 -3.31 -11.45 -3.30
C TYR A 49 -3.79 -12.08 -2.01
N TYR A 50 -3.40 -11.47 -0.90
CA TYR A 50 -3.91 -11.74 0.44
C TYR A 50 -4.57 -10.45 0.93
N SER A 51 -5.91 -10.43 0.92
CA SER A 51 -6.69 -9.25 1.29
C SER A 51 -7.18 -9.37 2.74
N PHE A 52 -6.67 -8.52 3.62
CA PHE A 52 -7.08 -8.36 5.01
C PHE A 52 -8.15 -7.25 5.07
N VAL A 53 -9.39 -7.63 4.78
CA VAL A 53 -10.49 -6.71 4.45
C VAL A 53 -10.84 -5.76 5.60
N HIS A 54 -10.87 -6.24 6.84
CA HIS A 54 -11.19 -5.42 8.01
C HIS A 54 -10.03 -4.51 8.38
N SER A 55 -8.80 -5.01 8.18
CA SER A 55 -7.57 -4.27 8.41
C SER A 55 -7.22 -3.35 7.26
N ARG A 56 -7.97 -3.36 6.14
CA ARG A 56 -7.73 -2.49 4.97
C ARG A 56 -6.30 -2.59 4.45
N ILE A 57 -5.73 -3.79 4.48
CA ILE A 57 -4.42 -4.12 3.93
C ILE A 57 -4.60 -5.17 2.85
N GLU A 58 -3.89 -5.01 1.74
CA GLU A 58 -3.73 -6.07 0.74
C GLU A 58 -2.25 -6.28 0.46
N THR A 59 -1.83 -7.54 0.37
CA THR A 59 -0.45 -7.88 0.02
C THR A 59 -0.44 -8.70 -1.26
N GLY A 60 0.45 -8.37 -2.20
CA GLY A 60 0.57 -9.09 -3.46
C GLY A 60 1.91 -9.81 -3.59
N PHE A 61 1.83 -11.12 -3.78
CA PHE A 61 2.98 -11.96 -4.11
C PHE A 61 3.11 -12.08 -5.61
N ARG A 62 4.23 -11.60 -6.13
CA ARG A 62 4.57 -11.68 -7.55
C ARG A 62 5.94 -12.32 -7.67
N GLN A 63 6.08 -13.27 -8.60
CA GLN A 63 7.33 -14.05 -8.75
C GLN A 63 7.81 -14.73 -7.45
N GLY A 64 6.87 -15.16 -6.61
CA GLY A 64 7.15 -15.91 -5.37
C GLY A 64 7.62 -15.06 -4.18
N VAL A 65 7.65 -13.73 -4.31
CA VAL A 65 8.01 -12.81 -3.23
C VAL A 65 6.93 -11.76 -2.98
N LEU A 66 6.86 -11.26 -1.75
CA LEU A 66 5.98 -10.16 -1.38
C LEU A 66 6.44 -8.89 -2.09
N ASN A 67 5.78 -8.57 -3.20
CA ASN A 67 6.19 -7.51 -4.10
C ASN A 67 5.65 -6.14 -3.65
N HIS A 68 4.42 -6.12 -3.14
CA HIS A 68 3.77 -4.90 -2.70
C HIS A 68 2.79 -5.12 -1.54
N ILE A 69 2.57 -4.05 -0.79
CA ILE A 69 1.58 -3.96 0.29
C ILE A 69 0.81 -2.66 0.08
N HIS A 70 -0.52 -2.76 -0.04
CA HIS A 70 -1.44 -1.65 -0.16
C HIS A 70 -2.16 -1.39 1.16
N PHE A 71 -2.35 -0.11 1.47
CA PHE A 71 -3.05 0.41 2.64
C PHE A 71 -4.17 1.32 2.16
N TYR A 72 -5.40 1.08 2.60
CA TYR A 72 -6.57 1.85 2.19
C TYR A 72 -7.08 2.73 3.34
N PHE A 73 -6.90 4.05 3.22
CA PHE A 73 -7.23 5.03 4.26
C PHE A 73 -8.62 5.62 4.11
N SER A 74 -9.14 5.73 2.88
CA SER A 74 -10.50 6.18 2.66
C SER A 74 -11.48 5.00 2.72
N GLY A 75 -12.39 5.01 3.68
CA GLY A 75 -13.64 4.27 3.55
C GLY A 75 -14.52 4.96 2.51
N ASN A 76 -14.80 4.31 1.38
CA ASN A 76 -16.01 4.68 0.62
C ASN A 76 -17.23 4.06 1.33
N GLU A 77 -18.42 4.65 1.20
CA GLU A 77 -19.71 3.99 1.50
C GLU A 77 -19.86 3.35 2.90
N GLY A 78 -19.42 4.02 3.97
CA GLY A 78 -19.69 3.58 5.35
C GLY A 78 -18.76 2.49 5.89
N TYR A 79 -17.62 2.28 5.24
CA TYR A 79 -16.57 1.35 5.66
C TYR A 79 -15.58 1.98 6.63
N ALA A 80 -15.12 1.21 7.63
CA ALA A 80 -14.08 1.62 8.57
C ALA A 80 -12.72 1.84 7.89
N CYS A 81 -12.01 2.87 8.32
CA CYS A 81 -10.71 3.30 7.81
C CYS A 81 -9.56 2.41 8.32
N PHE A 82 -8.44 2.36 7.61
CA PHE A 82 -7.21 1.79 8.17
C PHE A 82 -6.82 2.57 9.44
N THR A 83 -6.79 1.88 10.58
CA THR A 83 -6.47 2.48 11.89
C THR A 83 -5.00 2.36 12.28
N GLY A 84 -4.15 1.90 11.36
CA GLY A 84 -2.71 1.84 11.56
C GLY A 84 -2.01 3.15 11.17
N PHE A 85 -0.70 3.16 11.41
CA PHE A 85 0.18 4.26 11.06
C PHE A 85 1.23 3.75 10.07
N LEU A 86 1.53 4.55 9.05
CA LEU A 86 2.70 4.33 8.20
C LEU A 86 3.95 4.88 8.89
N LEU A 87 5.06 4.89 8.16
CA LEU A 87 6.31 5.56 8.56
C LEU A 87 6.03 6.95 9.14
N SER A 88 6.70 7.28 10.25
CA SER A 88 6.61 8.59 10.92
C SER A 88 5.19 9.00 11.36
N ASN A 89 4.34 8.02 11.69
CA ASN A 89 2.96 8.24 12.16
C ASN A 89 2.02 8.88 11.12
N ILE A 90 2.33 8.74 9.83
CA ILE A 90 1.41 9.17 8.78
C ILE A 90 0.14 8.31 8.86
N SER A 91 -1.01 8.97 8.86
CA SER A 91 -2.31 8.33 9.04
C SER A 91 -3.37 8.97 8.15
N GLU A 92 -4.60 8.47 8.25
CA GLU A 92 -5.77 9.14 7.68
C GLU A 92 -5.84 10.62 8.11
N GLY A 93 -6.36 11.47 7.21
CA GLY A 93 -6.56 12.90 7.45
C GLY A 93 -5.31 13.76 7.18
N TRP A 94 -4.17 13.15 6.89
CA TRP A 94 -2.98 13.89 6.48
C TRP A 94 -3.09 14.35 5.03
N ASP A 95 -2.63 15.57 4.76
CA ASP A 95 -2.44 16.07 3.41
C ASP A 95 -0.98 15.88 2.93
N ALA A 96 -0.74 16.19 1.66
CA ALA A 96 0.58 16.03 1.06
C ALA A 96 1.63 16.95 1.72
N GLU A 97 1.26 18.15 2.13
CA GLU A 97 2.18 19.12 2.74
C GLU A 97 2.67 18.62 4.10
N SER A 98 1.75 18.10 4.93
CA SER A 98 2.05 17.49 6.22
C SER A 98 3.00 16.30 6.09
N VAL A 99 2.80 15.46 5.06
CA VAL A 99 3.71 14.34 4.77
C VAL A 99 5.09 14.84 4.36
N ILE A 100 5.17 15.83 3.46
CA ILE A 100 6.44 16.41 2.98
C ILE A 100 7.20 17.07 4.13
N GLN A 101 6.50 17.72 5.06
CA GLN A 101 7.12 18.32 6.24
C GLN A 101 7.84 17.29 7.12
N VAL A 102 7.32 16.06 7.20
CA VAL A 102 7.86 15.00 8.06
C VAL A 102 8.86 14.09 7.34
N LEU A 103 8.64 13.79 6.06
CA LEU A 103 9.51 12.88 5.28
C LEU A 103 10.52 13.61 4.40
N GLY A 104 10.38 14.92 4.22
CA GLY A 104 11.15 15.70 3.25
C GLY A 104 10.56 15.64 1.84
N GLU A 105 11.32 16.20 0.89
CA GLU A 105 10.92 16.26 -0.52
C GLU A 105 10.80 14.85 -1.14
N PRO A 106 9.70 14.55 -1.84
CA PRO A 106 9.52 13.28 -2.52
C PRO A 106 10.40 13.22 -3.77
N LEU A 107 10.76 12.00 -4.18
CA LEU A 107 11.49 11.77 -5.43
C LEU A 107 10.62 12.17 -6.64
N MET A 108 9.33 11.84 -6.60
CA MET A 108 8.37 12.16 -7.65
C MET A 108 7.02 12.55 -7.06
N LYS A 109 6.28 13.37 -7.81
CA LYS A 109 4.89 13.73 -7.51
C LYS A 109 4.11 13.89 -8.81
N GLY A 110 2.80 13.69 -8.76
CA GLY A 110 1.95 13.83 -9.94
C GLY A 110 0.46 13.68 -9.61
N GLY A 111 -0.35 13.61 -10.66
CA GLY A 111 -1.81 13.56 -10.52
C GLY A 111 -2.43 14.91 -10.21
N GLY A 112 -3.51 14.93 -9.43
CA GLY A 112 -4.26 16.13 -9.07
C GLY A 112 -5.00 16.77 -10.25
N LYS A 113 -5.32 15.98 -11.29
CA LYS A 113 -5.84 16.48 -12.56
C LYS A 113 -6.90 15.56 -13.15
N MET A 114 -7.79 16.13 -13.94
CA MET A 114 -8.73 15.37 -14.74
C MET A 114 -8.00 14.81 -15.97
N ASP A 115 -8.10 13.50 -16.16
CA ASP A 115 -7.74 12.80 -17.39
C ASP A 115 -9.02 12.50 -18.19
N MET A 116 -8.96 12.65 -19.51
CA MET A 116 -10.15 12.51 -20.36
C MET A 116 -10.69 11.08 -20.43
N LEU A 117 -9.85 10.07 -20.19
CA LEU A 117 -10.23 8.65 -20.27
C LEU A 117 -10.41 8.04 -18.88
N LEU A 118 -9.51 8.38 -17.95
CA LEU A 118 -9.44 7.75 -16.64
C LEU A 118 -10.19 8.52 -15.55
N GLY A 119 -10.74 9.69 -15.88
CA GLY A 119 -11.38 10.57 -14.92
C GLY A 119 -10.36 11.28 -14.02
N TYR A 120 -10.75 11.60 -12.79
CA TYR A 120 -9.85 12.30 -11.88
C TYR A 120 -8.72 11.40 -11.40
N ILE A 121 -7.48 11.78 -11.70
CA ILE A 121 -6.29 11.14 -11.18
C ILE A 121 -5.92 11.82 -9.86
N ASN A 122 -6.02 11.07 -8.77
CA ASN A 122 -5.62 11.49 -7.43
C ASN A 122 -4.21 12.08 -7.42
N ASN A 123 -3.99 13.10 -6.58
CA ASN A 123 -2.65 13.60 -6.32
C ASN A 123 -1.83 12.48 -5.65
N TRP A 124 -0.55 12.38 -5.98
CA TRP A 124 0.31 11.35 -5.40
C TRP A 124 1.75 11.83 -5.26
N ILE A 125 2.44 11.25 -4.28
CA ILE A 125 3.87 11.44 -4.03
C ILE A 125 4.56 10.09 -3.87
N LYS A 126 5.80 9.99 -4.35
CA LYS A 126 6.64 8.79 -4.27
C LYS A 126 7.96 9.13 -3.59
N TYR A 127 8.29 8.33 -2.58
CA TYR A 127 9.59 8.26 -1.94
C TYR A 127 10.30 6.97 -2.35
N GLU A 128 11.62 7.03 -2.44
CA GLU A 128 12.44 5.86 -2.70
C GLU A 128 13.50 5.71 -1.61
N TYR A 129 13.46 4.58 -0.94
CA TYR A 129 14.42 4.17 0.07
C TYR A 129 15.25 3.01 -0.48
N GLN A 130 16.40 2.74 0.12
CA GLN A 130 17.33 1.69 -0.35
C GLN A 130 16.70 0.31 -0.57
N LYS A 131 15.60 -0.02 0.12
CA LYS A 131 14.95 -1.34 0.08
C LYS A 131 13.54 -1.34 -0.48
N TYR A 132 12.91 -0.18 -0.63
CA TYR A 132 11.50 -0.08 -1.02
C TYR A 132 11.15 1.32 -1.51
N ALA A 133 10.12 1.39 -2.34
CA ALA A 133 9.42 2.63 -2.64
C ALA A 133 8.18 2.77 -1.74
N LEU A 134 7.91 3.99 -1.29
CA LEU A 134 6.66 4.37 -0.62
C LEU A 134 5.89 5.32 -1.53
N HIS A 135 4.70 4.92 -1.96
CA HIS A 135 3.81 5.73 -2.77
C HIS A 135 2.57 6.09 -1.97
N LEU A 136 2.19 7.36 -1.93
CA LEU A 136 1.03 7.87 -1.20
C LEU A 136 0.10 8.60 -2.16
N GLN A 137 -1.21 8.39 -1.99
CA GLN A 137 -2.26 8.98 -2.81
C GLN A 137 -3.22 9.80 -1.94
N PHE A 138 -3.65 10.93 -2.48
CA PHE A 138 -4.56 11.88 -1.83
C PHE A 138 -5.81 12.05 -2.69
N ASN A 139 -6.98 12.02 -2.06
CA ASN A 139 -8.26 12.16 -2.72
C ASN A 139 -8.49 13.61 -3.22
N GLN A 140 -9.68 13.88 -3.79
CA GLN A 140 -10.05 15.20 -4.28
C GLN A 140 -10.09 16.29 -3.19
N ASP A 141 -10.32 15.90 -1.94
CA ASP A 141 -10.28 16.79 -0.78
C ASP A 141 -8.85 17.04 -0.28
N GLY A 142 -7.84 16.43 -0.92
CA GLY A 142 -6.43 16.55 -0.56
C GLY A 142 -5.98 15.66 0.59
N LEU A 143 -6.83 14.74 1.05
CA LEU A 143 -6.57 13.87 2.20
C LEU A 143 -6.04 12.51 1.78
N LEU A 144 -5.12 11.95 2.57
CA LEU A 144 -4.52 10.65 2.35
C LEU A 144 -5.62 9.57 2.23
N CYS A 145 -5.67 8.91 1.08
CA CYS A 145 -6.67 7.89 0.79
C CYS A 145 -6.04 6.51 0.51
N GLY A 146 -4.77 6.47 0.11
CA GLY A 146 -4.06 5.22 -0.18
C GLY A 146 -2.56 5.31 0.03
N GLY A 147 -1.96 4.19 0.42
CA GLY A 147 -0.51 4.03 0.50
C GLY A 147 -0.08 2.70 -0.09
N SER A 148 1.12 2.65 -0.67
CA SER A 148 1.72 1.43 -1.21
C SER A 148 3.19 1.36 -0.82
N LEU A 149 3.59 0.25 -0.22
CA LEU A 149 4.98 -0.21 -0.15
C LEU A 149 5.24 -1.13 -1.33
N MET A 150 6.33 -0.91 -2.05
CA MET A 150 6.66 -1.71 -3.23
C MET A 150 8.16 -2.01 -3.25
N LEU A 151 8.54 -3.19 -3.74
CA LEU A 151 9.91 -3.43 -4.15
C LEU A 151 10.27 -2.43 -5.27
N PRO A 152 11.48 -1.84 -5.24
CA PRO A 152 11.91 -0.84 -6.21
C PRO A 152 12.09 -1.42 -7.62
#